data_AF-A0AAN4Z3R9-F1
#
_entry.id   AF-A0AAN4Z3R9-F1
#
_cell.length_a   1.000
_cell.length_b   1.000
_cell.length_c   1.000
_cell.angle_alpha   90.00
_cell.angle_beta   90.00
_cell.angle_gamma   90.00
#
_symmetry.space_group_name_H-M   'P 1'
#
loop_
_entity.id
_entity.type
_entity.pdbx_description
1 polymer ?
#
loop_
_entity_poly.entity_id
_entity_poly.type
_entity_poly.pdbx_seq_one_letter_code
_entity_poly.pdbx_strand_id
1 'polypeptide(L)'
;DESQVVLRWEIDNARSLNPAIVESRTFHKGGFEWKASIRPNVSNQGWVDLVLSCQKNKRRGWKCDTKVQFMIQRTGYGSFSRKEEQVGFHETQRVARFSKILKWSSLKDPSYIFVVNNKLIIKFLINIENAEDGESTGPTPDDLAKLCSPREDNNVTLFIGDKKLRVSKDYLAMHSPVFEAMFY
;
A
#
# COMPACT_ATOMS: atom_id res chain seq x y z
N ASP A 1 2.24 7.60 -17.71
CA ASP A 1 0.88 7.32 -17.25
C ASP A 1 0.99 6.62 -15.89
N GLU A 2 0.82 7.35 -14.79
CA GLU A 2 1.03 6.85 -13.42
C GLU A 2 -0.22 6.15 -12.85
N SER A 3 -1.31 6.10 -13.61
CA SER A 3 -2.59 5.49 -13.22
C SER A 3 -2.52 3.97 -13.13
N GLN A 4 -1.60 3.32 -13.86
CA GLN A 4 -1.43 1.87 -13.87
C GLN A 4 -0.27 1.42 -12.96
N VAL A 5 -0.62 0.69 -11.90
CA VAL A 5 0.30 0.10 -10.94
C VAL A 5 0.40 -1.40 -11.16
N VAL A 6 1.63 -1.91 -11.28
CA VAL A 6 1.91 -3.36 -11.38
C VAL A 6 2.62 -3.84 -10.12
N LEU A 7 1.98 -4.77 -9.40
CA LEU A 7 2.58 -5.49 -8.28
C LEU A 7 2.93 -6.89 -8.73
N ARG A 8 4.16 -7.33 -8.43
CA ARG A 8 4.59 -8.71 -8.70
C ARG A 8 5.08 -9.32 -7.41
N TRP A 9 4.41 -10.39 -7.00
CA TRP A 9 4.71 -11.13 -5.80
C TRP A 9 5.11 -12.56 -6.17
N GLU A 10 6.33 -12.92 -5.79
CA GLU A 10 6.81 -14.29 -5.84
C GLU A 10 6.73 -14.89 -4.45
N ILE A 11 6.18 -16.10 -4.36
CA ILE A 11 6.20 -16.91 -3.15
C ILE A 11 7.11 -18.10 -3.42
N ASP A 12 8.27 -18.09 -2.78
CA ASP A 12 9.23 -19.17 -2.85
C ASP A 12 8.74 -20.40 -2.09
N ASN A 13 9.26 -21.58 -2.44
CA ASN A 13 8.91 -22.86 -1.83
C ASN A 13 7.40 -23.13 -1.81
N ALA A 14 6.71 -22.75 -2.89
CA ALA A 14 5.25 -22.79 -2.97
C ALA A 14 4.64 -24.18 -2.72
N ARG A 15 5.37 -25.25 -3.06
CA ARG A 15 4.94 -26.64 -2.83
C ARG A 15 4.96 -27.04 -1.35
N SER A 16 5.77 -26.36 -0.55
CA SER A 16 5.89 -26.60 0.90
C SER A 16 4.94 -25.74 1.72
N LEU A 17 4.14 -24.88 1.07
CA LEU A 17 3.19 -24.03 1.77
C LEU A 17 2.12 -24.87 2.46
N ASN A 18 1.88 -24.51 3.72
CA ASN A 18 0.75 -25.01 4.49
C ASN A 18 -0.40 -23.99 4.45
N PRO A 19 -1.65 -24.42 4.69
CA PRO A 19 -2.80 -23.52 4.77
C PRO A 19 -2.66 -22.51 5.92
N ALA A 20 -1.99 -21.40 5.64
CA ALA A 20 -1.70 -20.32 6.57
C ALA A 20 -1.73 -18.98 5.82
N ILE A 21 -1.71 -17.88 6.58
CA ILE A 21 -1.59 -16.55 5.99
C ILE A 21 -0.13 -16.36 5.56
N VAL A 22 0.07 -16.05 4.28
CA VAL A 22 1.38 -15.67 3.74
C VAL A 22 1.22 -14.29 3.13
N GLU A 23 2.09 -13.36 3.51
CA GLU A 23 2.00 -11.96 3.06
C GLU A 23 3.22 -11.59 2.20
N SER A 24 3.01 -10.66 1.28
CA SER A 24 4.09 -10.03 0.54
C SER A 24 4.78 -8.97 1.39
N ARG A 25 5.94 -8.50 0.93
CA ARG A 25 6.45 -7.18 1.31
C ARG A 25 5.45 -6.07 0.95
N THR A 26 5.62 -4.90 1.56
CA THR A 26 4.89 -3.69 1.14
C THR A 26 5.43 -3.21 -0.21
N PHE A 27 4.51 -2.82 -1.11
CA PHE A 27 4.85 -2.14 -2.36
C PHE A 27 4.39 -0.68 -2.26
N HIS A 28 5.30 0.26 -2.52
CA HIS A 28 4.99 1.69 -2.54
C HIS A 28 4.83 2.15 -4.00
N LYS A 29 3.60 2.26 -4.49
CA LYS A 29 3.28 2.58 -5.89
C LYS A 29 1.98 3.36 -6.02
N GLY A 30 1.93 4.31 -6.97
CA GLY A 30 0.74 5.13 -7.22
C GLY A 30 0.35 6.03 -6.03
N GLY A 31 1.29 6.38 -5.14
CA GLY A 31 1.02 7.14 -3.93
C GLY A 31 0.39 6.34 -2.77
N PHE A 32 0.31 5.00 -2.91
CA PHE A 32 -0.25 4.11 -1.90
C PHE A 32 0.71 3.00 -1.50
N GLU A 33 0.44 2.42 -0.34
CA GLU A 33 1.10 1.23 0.18
C GLU A 33 0.21 0.01 -0.03
N TRP A 34 0.73 -0.97 -0.78
CA TRP A 34 0.02 -2.18 -1.12
C TRP A 34 0.65 -3.40 -0.45
N LYS A 35 -0.18 -4.31 0.06
CA LYS A 35 0.26 -5.66 0.45
C LYS A 35 -0.67 -6.69 -0.15
N ALA A 36 -0.09 -7.77 -0.66
CA ALA A 36 -0.83 -8.94 -1.10
C ALA A 36 -0.69 -10.04 -0.04
N SER A 37 -1.71 -10.87 0.11
CA SER A 37 -1.61 -12.08 0.92
C SER A 37 -2.45 -13.20 0.35
N ILE A 38 -2.02 -14.43 0.56
CA ILE A 38 -2.84 -15.62 0.40
C ILE A 38 -3.23 -16.12 1.78
N ARG A 39 -4.43 -16.65 1.92
CA ARG A 39 -4.92 -17.20 3.18
C ARG A 39 -5.96 -18.31 2.95
N PRO A 40 -6.17 -19.21 3.93
CA PRO A 40 -7.28 -20.16 3.86
C PRO A 40 -8.61 -19.43 3.73
N ASN A 41 -9.48 -19.91 2.85
CA ASN A 41 -10.83 -19.36 2.74
C ASN A 41 -11.63 -19.66 4.01
N VAL A 42 -12.36 -18.65 4.49
CA VAL A 42 -13.09 -18.72 5.77
C VAL A 42 -14.17 -19.81 5.76
N SER A 43 -14.88 -19.97 4.65
CA SER A 43 -15.98 -20.93 4.53
C SER A 43 -15.53 -22.33 4.10
N ASN A 44 -14.38 -22.44 3.44
CA ASN A 44 -13.82 -23.71 2.99
C ASN A 44 -12.28 -23.66 3.00
N GLN A 45 -11.69 -24.11 4.10
CA GLN A 45 -10.24 -24.04 4.33
C GLN A 45 -9.40 -24.82 3.29
N GLY A 46 -10.01 -25.67 2.46
CA GLY A 46 -9.33 -26.31 1.33
C GLY A 46 -9.02 -25.37 0.16
N TRP A 47 -9.60 -24.17 0.14
CA TRP A 47 -9.39 -23.15 -0.88
C TRP A 47 -8.51 -22.00 -0.38
N VAL A 48 -7.84 -21.37 -1.34
CA VAL A 48 -7.03 -20.16 -1.15
C VAL A 48 -7.85 -18.94 -1.52
N ASP A 49 -7.86 -17.95 -0.62
CA ASP A 49 -8.28 -16.59 -0.92
C ASP A 49 -7.05 -15.73 -1.21
N LEU A 50 -7.15 -14.90 -2.23
CA LEU A 50 -6.19 -13.84 -2.50
C LEU A 50 -6.72 -12.54 -1.92
N VAL A 51 -5.87 -11.80 -1.23
CA VAL A 51 -6.25 -10.57 -0.56
C VAL A 51 -5.27 -9.47 -0.94
N LEU A 52 -5.79 -8.34 -1.37
CA LEU A 52 -5.03 -7.12 -1.65
C LEU A 52 -5.44 -6.06 -0.65
N SER A 53 -4.48 -5.48 0.07
CA SER A 53 -4.72 -4.34 0.95
C SER A 53 -4.09 -3.08 0.40
N CYS A 54 -4.74 -1.95 0.63
CA CYS A 54 -4.26 -0.61 0.27
C CYS A 54 -4.29 0.28 1.52
N GLN A 55 -3.25 1.09 1.71
CA GLN A 55 -3.13 2.08 2.76
C GLN A 55 -2.48 3.36 2.23
N LYS A 56 -2.78 4.48 2.88
CA LYS A 56 -2.10 5.77 2.67
C LYS A 56 -1.51 6.27 3.98
N ASN A 57 -0.24 6.70 3.93
CA ASN A 57 0.55 7.02 5.12
C ASN A 57 -0.09 8.09 6.00
N LYS A 58 -0.62 7.70 7.17
CA LYS A 58 -1.10 8.60 8.24
C LYS A 58 -1.98 9.75 7.75
N ARG A 59 -2.82 9.49 6.74
CA ARG A 59 -3.84 10.45 6.27
C ARG A 59 -5.21 9.92 6.65
N ARG A 60 -6.11 10.83 7.04
CA ARG A 60 -7.53 10.52 7.28
C ARG A 60 -8.34 10.87 6.04
N GLY A 61 -9.44 10.16 5.82
CA GLY A 61 -10.35 10.43 4.70
C GLY A 61 -9.74 10.18 3.31
N TRP A 62 -8.66 9.41 3.20
CA TRP A 62 -8.14 9.02 1.89
C TRP A 62 -9.06 8.01 1.22
N LYS A 63 -9.05 8.03 -0.12
CA LYS A 63 -9.81 7.10 -0.96
C LYS A 63 -8.99 6.70 -2.18
N CYS A 64 -9.18 5.48 -2.66
CA CYS A 64 -8.57 4.96 -3.88
C CYS A 64 -9.58 4.04 -4.58
N ASP A 65 -10.16 4.52 -5.68
CA ASP A 65 -11.06 3.75 -6.53
C ASP A 65 -10.27 3.12 -7.67
N THR A 66 -10.38 1.80 -7.83
CA THR A 66 -9.53 1.05 -8.74
C THR A 66 -10.27 -0.03 -9.52
N LYS A 67 -9.69 -0.41 -10.66
CA LYS A 67 -9.91 -1.71 -11.32
C LYS A 67 -8.73 -2.62 -11.01
N VAL A 68 -9.00 -3.85 -10.60
CA VAL A 68 -7.93 -4.81 -10.25
C VAL A 68 -8.06 -6.07 -11.07
N GLN A 69 -7.01 -6.41 -11.81
CA GLN A 69 -6.84 -7.74 -12.39
C GLN A 69 -5.68 -8.44 -11.70
N PHE A 70 -5.93 -9.61 -11.11
CA PHE A 70 -4.82 -10.48 -10.71
C PHE A 70 -4.58 -11.56 -11.75
N MET A 71 -3.32 -11.96 -11.87
CA MET A 71 -2.86 -13.02 -12.73
C MET A 71 -1.96 -13.98 -11.94
N ILE A 72 -2.18 -15.26 -12.10
CA ILE A 72 -1.30 -16.31 -11.59
C ILE A 72 -0.61 -16.96 -12.79
N GLN A 73 0.73 -16.96 -12.76
CA GLN A 73 1.52 -17.54 -13.83
C GLN A 73 1.38 -19.06 -13.86
N ARG A 74 1.37 -19.65 -15.08
CA ARG A 74 1.31 -21.09 -15.29
C ARG A 74 2.49 -21.56 -16.16
N THR A 75 3.00 -22.77 -15.91
CA THR A 75 4.02 -23.41 -16.76
C THR A 75 3.36 -23.94 -18.03
N GLY A 76 3.93 -23.64 -19.21
CA GLY A 76 3.47 -24.21 -20.49
C GLY A 76 2.11 -23.71 -20.98
N TYR A 77 1.47 -22.79 -20.26
CA TYR A 77 0.19 -22.17 -20.58
C TYR A 77 0.26 -20.65 -20.28
N GLY A 78 -0.71 -19.88 -20.78
CA GLY A 78 -0.88 -18.47 -20.37
C GLY A 78 -1.20 -18.32 -18.87
N SER A 79 -1.43 -17.10 -18.39
CA SER A 79 -1.83 -16.88 -16.98
C SER A 79 -3.29 -17.25 -16.72
N PHE A 80 -3.61 -17.69 -15.50
CA PHE A 80 -4.98 -17.61 -14.99
C PHE A 80 -5.23 -16.18 -14.51
N SER A 81 -6.37 -15.58 -14.82
CA SER A 81 -6.66 -14.23 -14.37
C SER A 81 -8.12 -14.05 -13.99
N ARG A 82 -8.37 -13.17 -13.02
CA ARG A 82 -9.69 -12.63 -12.71
C ARG A 82 -9.57 -11.11 -12.58
N LYS A 83 -10.56 -10.41 -13.10
CA LYS A 83 -10.67 -8.96 -13.07
C LYS A 83 -11.89 -8.57 -12.23
N GLU A 84 -11.72 -7.57 -11.39
CA GLU A 84 -12.78 -6.88 -10.66
C GLU A 84 -12.79 -5.42 -11.12
N GLU A 85 -13.93 -4.98 -11.65
CA GLU A 85 -14.07 -3.66 -12.29
C GLU A 85 -14.30 -2.52 -11.29
N GLN A 86 -14.61 -2.85 -10.03
CA GLN A 86 -14.91 -1.85 -9.00
C GLN A 86 -14.35 -2.31 -7.66
N VAL A 87 -13.17 -1.80 -7.32
CA VAL A 87 -12.49 -2.07 -6.06
C VAL A 87 -12.13 -0.73 -5.40
N GLY A 88 -12.93 -0.34 -4.42
CA GLY A 88 -12.70 0.87 -3.63
C GLY A 88 -11.93 0.55 -2.34
N PHE A 89 -10.94 1.39 -2.05
CA PHE A 89 -10.21 1.37 -0.80
C PHE A 89 -10.35 2.72 -0.09
N HIS A 90 -10.58 2.69 1.22
CA HIS A 90 -10.63 3.88 2.06
C HIS A 90 -10.34 3.50 3.51
N GLU A 91 -10.42 4.48 4.41
CA GLU A 91 -9.99 4.34 5.80
C GLU A 91 -10.63 3.14 6.54
N THR A 92 -11.90 2.81 6.27
CA THR A 92 -12.61 1.69 6.90
C THR A 92 -12.65 0.42 6.04
N GLN A 93 -12.48 0.54 4.71
CA GLN A 93 -12.39 -0.60 3.79
C GLN A 93 -11.00 -0.63 3.13
N ARG A 94 -10.03 -1.23 3.82
CA ARG A 94 -8.62 -1.26 3.37
C ARG A 94 -8.25 -2.49 2.56
N VAL A 95 -9.19 -3.40 2.34
CA VAL A 95 -8.92 -4.75 1.85
C VAL A 95 -9.93 -5.17 0.79
N ALA A 96 -9.43 -5.73 -0.31
CA ALA A 96 -10.19 -6.44 -1.32
C ALA A 96 -9.87 -7.93 -1.24
N ARG A 97 -10.88 -8.79 -1.29
CA ARG A 97 -10.75 -10.25 -1.21
C ARG A 97 -11.27 -10.91 -2.48
N PHE A 98 -10.44 -11.72 -3.10
CA PHE A 98 -10.78 -12.58 -4.22
C PHE A 98 -10.86 -14.02 -3.72
N SER A 99 -12.08 -14.50 -3.56
CA SER A 99 -12.31 -15.79 -2.90
C SER A 99 -12.11 -16.97 -3.84
N LYS A 100 -11.66 -18.10 -3.26
CA LYS A 100 -11.56 -19.42 -3.91
C LYS A 100 -10.80 -19.37 -5.26
N ILE A 101 -9.56 -18.86 -5.22
CA ILE A 101 -8.75 -18.71 -6.44
C ILE A 101 -8.12 -20.03 -6.91
N LEU A 102 -7.76 -20.92 -5.99
CA LEU A 102 -7.25 -22.26 -6.23
C LEU A 102 -7.36 -23.12 -4.96
N LYS A 103 -7.15 -24.42 -5.07
CA LYS A 103 -7.10 -25.33 -3.91
C LYS A 103 -5.69 -25.42 -3.34
N TRP A 104 -5.56 -25.51 -2.01
CA TRP A 104 -4.26 -25.72 -1.37
C TRP A 104 -3.58 -27.02 -1.82
N SER A 105 -4.36 -28.09 -2.00
CA SER A 105 -3.84 -29.37 -2.49
C SER A 105 -3.18 -29.24 -3.87
N SER A 106 -3.70 -28.35 -4.71
CA SER A 106 -3.15 -28.12 -6.04
C SER A 106 -1.78 -27.43 -6.02
N LEU A 107 -1.43 -26.67 -4.97
CA LEU A 107 -0.06 -26.12 -4.85
C LEU A 107 0.99 -27.21 -4.58
N LYS A 108 0.58 -28.32 -3.93
CA LYS A 108 1.47 -29.43 -3.59
C LYS A 108 1.65 -30.40 -4.76
N ASP A 109 0.66 -30.49 -5.65
CA ASP A 109 0.64 -31.41 -6.78
C ASP A 109 1.72 -31.05 -7.84
N PRO A 110 2.72 -31.92 -8.10
CA PRO A 110 3.75 -31.71 -9.11
C PRO A 110 3.20 -31.47 -10.51
N SER A 111 2.07 -32.09 -10.85
CA SER A 111 1.41 -31.96 -12.15
C SER A 111 0.68 -30.63 -12.32
N TYR A 112 0.49 -29.87 -11.24
CA TYR A 112 -0.25 -28.63 -11.27
C TYR A 112 0.59 -27.47 -11.80
N ILE A 113 0.08 -26.85 -12.85
CA ILE A 113 0.79 -25.88 -13.69
C ILE A 113 1.05 -24.53 -13.03
N PHE A 114 0.46 -24.23 -11.87
CA PHE A 114 0.55 -22.91 -11.24
C PHE A 114 1.81 -22.69 -10.39
N VAL A 115 2.60 -23.74 -10.15
CA VAL A 115 3.89 -23.63 -9.45
C VAL A 115 5.03 -23.82 -10.45
N VAL A 116 5.70 -22.72 -10.79
CA VAL A 116 6.79 -22.66 -11.78
C VAL A 116 8.12 -22.57 -11.02
N ASN A 117 9.06 -23.49 -11.23
CA ASN A 117 10.35 -23.51 -10.53
C ASN A 117 10.21 -23.42 -8.99
N ASN A 118 9.22 -24.13 -8.43
CA ASN A 118 8.85 -24.10 -7.00
C ASN A 118 8.39 -22.72 -6.48
N LYS A 119 7.96 -21.83 -7.37
CA LYS A 119 7.41 -20.52 -7.04
C LYS A 119 5.97 -20.37 -7.49
N LEU A 120 5.16 -19.73 -6.65
CA LEU A 120 3.86 -19.21 -7.04
C LEU A 120 4.04 -17.72 -7.37
N ILE A 121 3.78 -17.34 -8.62
CA ILE A 121 3.96 -15.96 -9.09
C ILE A 121 2.60 -15.33 -9.33
N ILE A 122 2.30 -14.31 -8.54
CA ILE A 122 1.05 -13.56 -8.59
C ILE A 122 1.38 -12.13 -9.03
N LYS A 123 0.69 -11.66 -10.07
CA LYS A 123 0.77 -10.27 -10.54
C LYS A 123 -0.58 -9.58 -10.31
N PHE A 124 -0.55 -8.35 -9.84
CA PHE A 124 -1.72 -7.47 -9.81
C PHE A 124 -1.48 -6.34 -10.79
N LEU A 125 -2.42 -6.15 -11.71
CA LEU A 125 -2.57 -4.95 -12.53
C LEU A 125 -3.67 -4.13 -11.89
N ILE A 126 -3.30 -2.98 -11.34
CA ILE A 126 -4.19 -2.07 -10.64
C ILE A 126 -4.27 -0.81 -11.49
N ASN A 127 -5.47 -0.48 -11.94
CA ASN A 127 -5.73 0.80 -12.60
C ASN A 127 -6.41 1.72 -11.59
N ILE A 128 -5.75 2.80 -11.20
CA ILE A 128 -6.28 3.80 -10.28
C ILE A 128 -7.12 4.78 -11.09
N GLU A 129 -8.42 4.80 -10.83
CA GLU A 129 -9.38 5.64 -11.54
C GLU A 129 -9.60 6.97 -10.82
N ASN A 130 -9.61 6.94 -9.49
CA ASN A 130 -9.69 8.12 -8.64
C ASN A 130 -8.86 7.91 -7.37
N ALA A 131 -8.17 8.95 -6.93
CA ALA A 131 -7.37 8.94 -5.72
C ALA A 131 -7.56 10.24 -4.95
N GLU A 132 -8.07 10.12 -3.73
CA GLU A 132 -8.18 11.24 -2.81
C GLU A 132 -7.07 11.14 -1.78
N ASP A 133 -6.38 12.25 -1.62
CA ASP A 133 -5.19 12.33 -0.79
C ASP A 133 -5.52 12.32 0.70
N GLY A 134 -6.73 12.71 1.09
CA GLY A 134 -7.13 12.88 2.48
C GLY A 134 -6.37 14.01 3.20
N GLU A 135 -6.79 14.32 4.41
CA GLU A 135 -6.13 15.31 5.26
C GLU A 135 -4.95 14.68 6.01
N SER A 136 -3.84 15.42 6.10
CA SER A 136 -2.70 15.01 6.92
C SER A 136 -3.09 15.06 8.39
N THR A 137 -2.87 13.99 9.16
CA THR A 137 -3.18 13.97 10.61
C THR A 137 -2.13 14.69 11.46
N GLY A 138 -1.44 15.69 10.90
CA GLY A 138 -0.33 16.41 11.50
C GLY A 138 0.91 16.49 10.60
N PRO A 139 1.93 17.29 10.97
CA PRO A 139 3.19 17.37 10.25
C PRO A 139 3.95 16.05 10.38
N THR A 140 4.40 15.50 9.26
CA THR A 140 5.31 14.34 9.27
C THR A 140 6.72 14.77 9.74
N PRO A 141 7.58 13.83 10.19
CA PRO A 141 8.99 14.14 10.46
C PRO A 141 9.69 14.78 9.25
N ASP A 142 9.31 14.42 8.02
CA ASP A 142 9.83 15.02 6.79
C ASP A 142 9.32 16.46 6.59
N ASP A 143 8.07 16.75 6.98
CA ASP A 143 7.53 18.11 6.95
C ASP A 143 8.24 19.01 7.99
N LEU A 144 8.54 18.46 9.17
CA LEU A 144 9.36 19.14 10.18
C LEU A 144 10.81 19.31 9.69
N ALA A 145 11.38 18.31 9.01
CA ALA A 145 12.72 18.41 8.44
C ALA A 145 12.79 19.48 7.35
N LYS A 146 11.74 19.62 6.52
CA LYS A 146 11.63 20.70 5.52
C LYS A 146 11.55 22.09 6.13
N LEU A 147 10.94 22.23 7.31
CA LEU A 147 10.96 23.48 8.08
C LEU A 147 12.36 23.76 8.64
N CYS A 148 13.10 22.72 9.04
CA CYS A 148 14.46 22.81 9.55
C CYS A 148 15.56 22.95 8.47
N SER A 149 15.24 22.73 7.20
CA SER A 149 16.18 22.90 6.10
C SER A 149 16.70 24.33 6.09
N PRO A 150 18.02 24.57 5.98
CA PRO A 150 18.57 25.91 5.98
C PRO A 150 18.09 26.66 4.73
N ARG A 151 17.08 27.50 4.92
CA ARG A 151 16.63 28.49 3.94
C ARG A 151 17.08 29.87 4.39
N GLU A 152 17.32 30.77 3.45
CA GLU A 152 17.79 32.14 3.74
C GLU A 152 16.78 32.95 4.56
N ASP A 153 15.51 32.58 4.55
CA ASP A 153 14.41 33.18 5.30
C ASP A 153 14.23 32.64 6.73
N ASN A 154 14.99 31.62 7.14
CA ASN A 154 14.96 31.07 8.50
C ASN A 154 15.67 32.02 9.50
N ASN A 155 14.90 32.97 10.03
CA ASN A 155 15.35 34.09 10.84
C ASN A 155 15.05 33.96 12.35
N VAL A 156 14.36 32.90 12.79
CA VAL A 156 14.12 32.65 14.22
C VAL A 156 14.48 31.22 14.63
N THR A 157 14.82 31.05 15.91
CA THR A 157 15.06 29.73 16.51
C THR A 157 14.05 29.49 17.63
N LEU A 158 13.21 28.48 17.47
CA LEU A 158 12.29 28.01 18.50
C LEU A 158 12.99 26.97 19.38
N PHE A 159 12.86 27.13 20.70
CA PHE A 159 13.31 26.16 21.68
C PHE A 159 12.10 25.40 22.21
N ILE A 160 12.07 24.09 22.01
CA ILE A 160 11.02 23.20 22.51
C ILE A 160 11.67 22.13 23.38
N GLY A 161 11.68 22.35 24.69
CA GLY A 161 12.48 21.56 25.62
C GLY A 161 13.98 21.72 25.33
N ASP A 162 14.66 20.61 25.06
CA ASP A 162 16.06 20.53 24.67
C ASP A 162 16.29 20.66 23.15
N LYS A 163 15.23 20.72 22.35
CA LYS A 163 15.32 20.80 20.88
C LYS A 163 15.33 22.23 20.37
N LYS A 164 16.17 22.49 19.37
CA LYS A 164 16.25 23.76 18.63
C LYS A 164 15.74 23.58 17.22
N LEU A 165 14.83 24.45 16.80
CA LEU A 165 14.21 24.44 15.47
C LEU A 165 14.43 25.82 14.83
N ARG A 166 15.10 25.85 13.67
CA ARG A 166 15.30 27.10 12.93
C ARG A 166 14.21 27.23 11.87
N VAL A 167 13.45 28.33 11.89
CA VAL A 167 12.23 28.52 11.09
C VAL A 167 12.08 30.00 10.70
N SER A 168 11.16 30.29 9.77
CA SER A 168 10.82 31.66 9.33
C SER A 168 9.73 32.27 10.21
N LYS A 169 9.98 33.47 10.75
CA LYS A 169 8.99 34.24 11.54
C LYS A 169 7.74 34.58 10.73
N ASP A 170 7.91 34.86 9.43
CA ASP A 170 6.81 35.28 8.56
C ASP A 170 5.87 34.12 8.29
N TYR A 171 6.44 32.93 8.08
CA TYR A 171 5.66 31.71 7.96
C TYR A 171 4.88 31.39 9.25
N LEU A 172 5.51 31.55 10.42
CA LEU A 172 4.84 31.32 11.69
C LEU A 172 3.73 32.35 11.96
N ALA A 173 3.97 33.63 11.71
CA ALA A 173 3.00 34.70 11.89
C ALA A 173 1.79 34.51 10.95
N MET A 174 2.03 34.18 9.67
CA MET A 174 0.98 33.93 8.69
C MET A 174 0.01 32.80 9.08
N HIS A 175 0.49 31.82 9.85
CA HIS A 175 -0.29 30.64 10.24
C HIS A 175 -0.70 30.61 11.72
N SER A 176 -0.33 31.62 12.51
CA SER A 176 -0.65 31.66 13.93
C SER A 176 -0.74 33.10 14.45
N PRO A 177 -1.93 33.56 14.88
CA PRO A 177 -2.10 34.89 15.48
C PRO A 177 -1.24 35.10 16.74
N VAL A 178 -0.90 34.01 17.44
CA VAL A 178 -0.01 34.05 18.61
C VAL A 178 1.42 34.38 18.21
N PHE A 179 1.92 33.76 17.13
CA PHE A 179 3.25 34.09 16.62
C PHE A 179 3.28 35.43 15.90
N GLU A 180 2.19 35.83 15.26
CA GLU A 180 2.05 37.17 14.70
C GLU A 180 2.25 38.23 15.78
N ALA A 181 1.45 38.18 16.86
CA ALA A 181 1.58 39.12 17.98
C ALA A 181 2.90 39.00 18.77
N MET A 182 3.61 37.89 18.65
CA MET A 182 4.92 37.70 19.29
C MET A 182 6.06 38.33 18.48
N PHE A 183 5.93 38.37 17.15
CA PHE A 183 6.99 38.85 16.25
C PHE A 183 6.73 40.27 15.71
N TYR A 184 5.47 40.72 15.68
CA TYR A 184 4.99 41.99 15.10
C TYR A 184 4.02 42.69 16.05
#